data_AF-A0A8S2TI61-F1
#
_entry.id   AF-A0A8S2TI61-F1
#
_cell.length_a   1.000
_cell.length_b   1.000
_cell.length_c   1.000
_cell.angle_alpha   90.00
_cell.angle_beta   90.00
_cell.angle_gamma   90.00
#
_symmetry.space_group_name_H-M   'P 1'
#
loop_
_entity.id
_entity.type
_entity.pdbx_description
1 polymer ?
#
loop_
_entity_poly.entity_id
_entity_poly.type
_entity_poly.pdbx_seq_one_letter_code
_entity_poly.pdbx_strand_id
1 'polypeptide(L)'
;IPAVNEICSEDFFKIMNNRIFDFWMIEKAPLFYKEESYLLLTNGIHYSRAAMEAIVGKNTVKEMHEFANRLRMFKLTIVEHGK
;
A
#
# COMPACT_ATOMS: atom_id res chain seq x y z
N ILE A 1 -17.19 -5.30 -6.74
CA ILE A 1 -17.40 -6.56 -5.98
C ILE A 1 -18.86 -6.55 -5.51
N PRO A 2 -19.70 -7.53 -5.89
CA PRO A 2 -21.14 -7.49 -5.61
C PRO A 2 -21.48 -7.25 -4.13
N ALA A 3 -20.75 -7.87 -3.21
CA ALA A 3 -20.91 -7.71 -1.76
C ALA A 3 -20.60 -6.30 -1.22
N VAL A 4 -19.89 -5.45 -1.98
CA VAL A 4 -19.59 -4.07 -1.57
C VAL A 4 -20.78 -3.13 -1.85
N ASN A 5 -21.60 -3.45 -2.85
CA ASN A 5 -22.76 -2.66 -3.23
C ASN A 5 -23.96 -2.85 -2.27
N GLU A 6 -23.91 -3.88 -1.41
CA GLU A 6 -24.92 -4.16 -0.39
C GLU A 6 -24.64 -3.47 0.95
N ILE A 7 -23.45 -2.87 1.10
CA ILE A 7 -23.06 -2.13 2.30
C ILE A 7 -23.68 -0.73 2.21
N CYS A 8 -24.31 -0.28 3.30
CA CYS A 8 -24.84 1.08 3.33
C CYS A 8 -23.70 2.11 3.17
N SER A 9 -24.00 3.24 2.54
CA SER A 9 -23.00 4.24 2.15
C SER A 9 -22.10 4.67 3.32
N GLU A 10 -22.68 4.83 4.51
CA GLU A 10 -21.95 5.27 5.71
C GLU A 10 -20.95 4.23 6.21
N ASP A 11 -21.32 2.95 6.21
CA ASP A 11 -20.44 1.85 6.58
C ASP A 11 -19.37 1.62 5.52
N PHE A 12 -19.71 1.79 4.24
CA PHE A 12 -18.76 1.77 3.16
C PHE A 12 -17.69 2.86 3.30
N PHE A 13 -18.09 4.10 3.62
CA PHE A 13 -17.13 5.18 3.89
C PHE A 13 -16.24 4.88 5.10
N LYS A 14 -16.79 4.32 6.18
CA LYS A 14 -16.00 3.91 7.36
C LYS A 14 -15.00 2.82 7.00
N ILE A 15 -15.40 1.81 6.23
CA ILE A 15 -14.51 0.73 5.78
C ILE A 15 -13.41 1.30 4.88
N MET A 16 -13.76 2.14 3.90
CA MET A 16 -12.80 2.74 2.98
C MET A 16 -11.79 3.62 3.73
N ASN A 17 -12.23 4.53 4.60
CA ASN A 17 -11.31 5.40 5.34
C ASN A 17 -10.36 4.62 6.25
N ASN A 18 -10.83 3.53 6.85
CA ASN A 18 -10.01 2.69 7.73
C ASN A 18 -9.08 1.73 6.97
N ARG A 19 -9.34 1.45 5.68
CA ARG A 19 -8.60 0.44 4.89
C ARG A 19 -7.86 1.00 3.69
N ILE A 20 -8.08 2.26 3.32
CA ILE A 20 -7.44 2.90 2.16
C ILE A 20 -5.92 2.80 2.24
N PHE A 21 -5.35 3.04 3.42
CA PHE A 21 -3.91 2.94 3.62
C PHE A 21 -3.42 1.50 3.49
N ASP A 22 -4.15 0.53 4.06
CA ASP A 22 -3.83 -0.89 3.98
C ASP A 22 -3.80 -1.37 2.51
N PHE A 23 -4.82 -1.02 1.72
CA PHE A 23 -4.88 -1.35 0.30
C PHE A 23 -3.76 -0.70 -0.49
N TRP A 24 -3.53 0.59 -0.27
CA TRP A 24 -2.46 1.32 -0.93
C TRP A 24 -1.09 0.73 -0.58
N MET A 25 -0.88 0.30 0.67
CA MET A 25 0.35 -0.38 1.09
C MET A 25 0.56 -1.72 0.38
N ILE A 26 -0.48 -2.53 0.23
CA ILE A 26 -0.40 -3.80 -0.51
C ILE A 26 -0.06 -3.55 -1.98
N GLU A 27 -0.71 -2.56 -2.62
CA GLU A 27 -0.48 -2.21 -4.02
C GLU A 27 0.96 -1.70 -4.27
N LYS A 28 1.47 -0.86 -3.36
CA LYS A 28 2.79 -0.24 -3.53
C LYS A 28 3.94 -1.06 -2.96
N ALA A 29 3.69 -2.02 -2.06
CA ALA A 29 4.71 -2.87 -1.44
C ALA A 29 5.73 -3.49 -2.42
N PRO A 30 5.37 -3.94 -3.63
CA PRO A 30 6.34 -4.45 -4.61
C PRO A 30 7.45 -3.44 -4.96
N LEU A 31 7.15 -2.13 -4.90
CA LEU A 31 8.09 -1.04 -5.22
C LEU A 31 9.13 -0.78 -4.13
N PHE A 32 8.98 -1.39 -2.94
CA PHE A 32 9.93 -1.27 -1.84
C PHE A 32 11.00 -2.36 -1.98
N TYR A 33 12.11 -2.09 -2.66
CA TYR A 33 13.12 -3.11 -3.02
C TYR A 33 14.53 -2.71 -2.58
N LYS A 34 15.27 -3.64 -1.97
CA LYS A 34 16.68 -3.41 -1.56
C LYS A 34 16.91 -2.12 -0.75
N GLU A 35 16.02 -1.83 0.20
CA GLU A 35 16.09 -0.65 1.09
C GLU A 35 15.95 0.72 0.42
N GLU A 36 15.86 0.75 -0.91
CA GLU A 36 15.54 1.89 -1.74
C GLU A 36 14.09 1.74 -2.22
N SER A 37 13.20 2.54 -1.67
CA SER A 37 11.81 2.56 -2.10
C SER A 37 11.60 3.83 -2.89
N TYR A 38 11.04 3.69 -4.08
CA TYR A 38 10.54 4.80 -4.86
C TYR A 38 9.03 4.71 -4.85
N LEU A 39 8.42 5.45 -3.93
CA LEU A 39 6.98 5.61 -3.95
C LEU A 39 6.62 6.33 -5.24
N LEU A 40 5.92 5.67 -6.17
CA LEU A 40 5.33 6.37 -7.31
C LEU A 40 3.95 6.86 -6.88
N LEU A 41 3.88 8.13 -6.49
CA LEU A 41 2.59 8.79 -6.30
C LEU A 41 1.96 9.10 -7.67
N THR A 42 0.66 9.40 -7.68
CA THR A 42 -0.11 9.73 -8.89
C THR A 42 0.43 10.93 -9.66
N ASN A 43 1.30 11.74 -9.04
CA ASN A 43 2.03 12.82 -9.67
C ASN A 43 3.24 12.38 -10.52
N GLY A 44 3.53 11.07 -10.59
CA GLY A 44 4.64 10.52 -11.37
C GLY A 44 6.02 10.66 -10.71
N ILE A 45 6.08 11.19 -9.48
CA ILE A 45 7.34 11.42 -8.77
C ILE A 45 7.73 10.17 -7.99
N HIS A 46 9.01 9.82 -8.09
CA HIS A 46 9.65 8.77 -7.31
C HIS A 46 10.19 9.37 -6.01
N TYR A 47 9.58 9.01 -4.87
CA TYR A 47 10.07 9.46 -3.56
C TYR A 47 11.06 8.48 -3.00
N SER A 48 12.30 8.92 -2.75
CA SER A 48 13.30 8.14 -2.03
C SER A 48 12.86 7.88 -0.59
N ARG A 49 13.49 6.89 0.07
CA ARG A 49 13.27 6.62 1.50
C ARG A 49 13.45 7.88 2.35
N ALA A 50 14.51 8.65 2.13
CA ALA A 50 14.77 9.89 2.86
C ALA A 50 13.65 10.93 2.66
N ALA A 51 13.14 11.07 1.43
CA ALA A 51 12.03 11.97 1.15
C ALA A 51 10.73 11.51 1.83
N MET A 52 10.46 10.20 1.84
CA MET A 52 9.32 9.64 2.56
C MET A 52 9.44 9.84 4.07
N GLU A 53 10.63 9.64 4.65
CA GLU A 53 10.89 9.83 6.08
C GLU A 53 10.67 11.27 6.51
N ALA A 54 10.95 12.25 5.64
CA ALA A 54 10.71 13.66 5.89
C ALA A 54 9.21 14.03 5.85
N ILE A 55 8.40 13.35 5.05
CA ILE A 55 6.97 13.65 4.86
C ILE A 55 6.10 12.89 5.88
N VAL A 56 6.35 11.58 6.02
CA VAL A 56 5.49 10.64 6.77
C VAL A 56 6.09 10.30 8.14
N GLY A 57 7.40 10.48 8.32
CA GLY A 57 8.11 10.16 9.54
C GLY A 57 8.85 8.83 9.50
N LYS A 58 9.97 8.76 10.21
CA LYS A 58 10.91 7.62 10.19
C LYS A 58 10.29 6.29 10.61
N ASN A 59 9.49 6.29 11.67
CA ASN A 59 8.90 5.06 12.22
C ASN A 59 7.91 4.44 11.24
N THR A 60 7.01 5.25 10.68
CA THR A 60 6.03 4.79 9.70
C THR A 60 6.72 4.25 8.45
N VAL A 61 7.72 4.96 7.91
CA VAL A 61 8.46 4.48 6.73
C VAL A 61 9.20 3.17 7.00
N LYS A 62 9.74 2.99 8.21
CA LYS A 62 10.34 1.73 8.64
C LYS A 62 9.30 0.59 8.64
N GLU A 63 8.14 0.81 9.26
CA GLU A 63 7.06 -0.18 9.30
C GLU A 63 6.56 -0.55 7.90
N MET A 64 6.46 0.42 6.99
CA MET A 64 6.11 0.21 5.58
C MET A 64 7.11 -0.72 4.87
N HIS A 65 8.41 -0.51 5.07
CA HIS A 65 9.45 -1.37 4.49
C HIS A 65 9.42 -2.77 5.09
N GLU A 66 9.27 -2.90 6.40
CA GLU A 66 9.17 -4.20 7.05
C GLU A 66 7.93 -4.97 6.57
N PHE A 67 6.80 -4.28 6.40
CA PHE A 67 5.60 -4.85 5.83
C PHE A 67 5.84 -5.37 4.40
N ALA A 68 6.39 -4.53 3.52
CA ALA A 68 6.65 -4.90 2.14
C ALA A 68 7.63 -6.09 2.02
N ASN A 69 8.67 -6.11 2.86
CA ASN A 69 9.61 -7.23 2.92
C ASN A 69 8.93 -8.52 3.37
N ARG A 70 8.12 -8.47 4.44
CA ARG A 70 7.33 -9.62 4.90
C ARG A 70 6.38 -10.10 3.81
N LEU A 71 5.66 -9.20 3.16
CA LEU A 71 4.73 -9.52 2.08
C LEU A 71 5.42 -10.23 0.91
N ARG A 72 6.63 -9.79 0.54
CA ARG A 72 7.45 -10.43 -0.50
C ARG A 72 7.88 -11.84 -0.10
N MET A 73 8.23 -12.07 1.17
CA MET A 73 8.58 -13.40 1.68
C MET A 73 7.42 -14.39 1.54
N PHE A 74 6.17 -13.91 1.63
CA PHE A 74 4.99 -14.75 1.45
C PHE A 74 4.79 -15.25 0.01
N LYS A 75 5.62 -14.84 -0.98
CA LYS A 75 5.47 -15.19 -2.40
C LYS A 75 4.00 -15.21 -2.82
N LEU A 76 3.26 -14.14 -2.49
CA LEU A 76 1.90 -13.99 -2.96
C LEU A 76 1.96 -13.91 -4.48
N THR A 77 1.83 -15.06 -5.14
CA THR A 77 1.52 -15.15 -6.55
C THR A 77 0.18 -14.47 -6.70
N ILE A 78 0.19 -13.26 -7.26
CA ILE A 78 -1.01 -12.62 -7.75
C ILE A 78 -1.60 -13.61 -8.75
N VAL A 79 -2.64 -14.33 -8.35
CA VAL A 79 -3.44 -15.08 -9.31
C VAL A 79 -4.21 -14.01 -10.05
N GLU A 80 -3.71 -13.62 -11.23
CA GLU A 80 -4.41 -12.75 -12.16
C GLU A 80 -5.79 -13.36 -12.44
N HIS A 81 -6.81 -12.93 -11.69
CA HIS A 81 -8.19 -13.19 -12.03
C HIS A 81 -8.59 -12.15 -13.08
N GLY A 82 -8.03 -12.34 -14.28
CA GLY A 82 -8.47 -11.71 -15.50
C GLY A 82 -9.24 -12.73 -16.33
N LYS A 83 -10.57 -12.69 -16.20
CA LYS A 83 -11.56 -12.75 -17.30
C LYS A 83 -12.97 -12.60 -16.74
#